data_AF-Q7X3L9-F1
#
_entry.id   AF-Q7X3L9-F1
#
_cell.length_a   1.000
_cell.length_b   1.000
_cell.length_c   1.000
_cell.angle_alpha   90.00
_cell.angle_beta   90.00
_cell.angle_gamma   90.00
#
_symmetry.space_group_name_H-M   'P 1'
#
loop_
_entity.id
_entity.type
_entity.pdbx_description
1 polymer ?
#
loop_
_entity_poly.entity_id
_entity_poly.type
_entity_poly.pdbx_seq_one_letter_code
_entity_poly.pdbx_strand_id
1 'polypeptide(L)'
;MGSRRKSSTAPVSALFLATSYPEDMMQSLDKKELTVFAFAQPDYRVHLKELIQSDGRKWILIIESPSTGQMFTVVTALGKTRLFKNADTAIDFIKETCPNNPNNAITVTYGVPPS
;
A
#
# COMPACT_ATOMS: atom_id res chain seq x y z
N MET A 1 -27.26 -38.29 16.91
CA MET A 1 -26.01 -39.08 16.80
C MET A 1 -25.72 -39.27 15.32
N GLY A 2 -24.58 -39.01 14.70
CA GLY A 2 -23.24 -38.57 15.06
C GLY A 2 -22.40 -38.64 13.76
N SER A 3 -21.61 -37.59 13.50
CA SER A 3 -20.49 -37.42 12.56
C SER A 3 -20.14 -38.44 11.47
N ARG A 4 -19.84 -37.95 10.25
CA ARG A 4 -18.51 -38.18 9.63
C ARG A 4 -18.13 -37.13 8.56
N ARG A 5 -16.95 -36.54 8.76
CA ARG A 5 -16.25 -35.58 7.88
C ARG A 5 -15.82 -36.25 6.56
N LYS A 6 -15.77 -35.47 5.48
CA LYS A 6 -14.71 -35.58 4.46
C LYS A 6 -14.32 -34.18 3.98
N SER A 7 -13.12 -33.77 4.39
CA SER A 7 -12.32 -32.71 3.80
C SER A 7 -11.98 -33.05 2.36
N SER A 8 -12.23 -32.13 1.43
CA SER A 8 -11.59 -32.14 0.12
C SER A 8 -10.91 -30.79 -0.06
N THR A 9 -9.65 -30.75 0.38
CA THR A 9 -8.69 -29.70 0.09
C THR A 9 -8.50 -29.63 -1.43
N ALA A 10 -9.06 -28.61 -2.07
CA ALA A 10 -8.66 -28.26 -3.42
C ALA A 10 -7.34 -27.48 -3.34
N PRO A 11 -6.34 -27.79 -4.20
CA PRO A 11 -5.04 -27.13 -4.16
C PRO A 11 -5.19 -25.67 -4.60
N VAL A 12 -4.78 -24.77 -3.72
CA VAL A 12 -4.65 -23.34 -4.01
C VAL A 12 -3.66 -23.20 -5.17
N SER A 13 -4.15 -22.87 -6.36
CA SER A 13 -3.29 -22.58 -7.50
C SER A 13 -2.51 -21.29 -7.22
N ALA A 14 -1.23 -21.46 -6.92
CA ALA A 14 -0.24 -20.40 -6.80
C ALA A 14 0.20 -19.91 -8.19
N LEU A 15 -0.75 -19.39 -8.96
CA LEU A 15 -0.48 -18.75 -10.25
C LEU A 15 -0.84 -17.27 -10.14
N PHE A 16 0.19 -16.48 -9.84
CA PHE A 16 0.40 -15.14 -10.39
C PHE A 16 -0.87 -14.31 -10.51
N LEU A 17 -1.42 -13.90 -9.36
CA LEU A 17 -2.23 -12.70 -9.32
C LEU A 17 -1.28 -11.53 -9.54
N ALA A 18 -1.18 -11.10 -10.79
CA ALA A 18 -0.98 -9.69 -11.09
C ALA A 18 -2.21 -8.96 -10.52
N THR A 19 -2.22 -8.75 -9.20
CA THR A 19 -3.22 -7.94 -8.52
C THR A 19 -2.95 -6.49 -8.89
N SER A 20 -3.48 -6.07 -10.03
CA SER A 20 -4.06 -4.73 -10.08
C SER A 20 -5.20 -4.74 -9.05
N TYR A 21 -4.86 -4.41 -7.81
CA TYR A 21 -5.85 -4.26 -6.74
C TYR A 21 -6.85 -3.19 -7.21
N PRO A 22 -8.16 -3.49 -7.23
CA PRO A 22 -9.15 -2.47 -7.56
C PRO A 22 -9.00 -1.34 -6.54
N GLU A 23 -8.80 -0.12 -7.02
CA GLU A 23 -8.63 1.08 -6.17
C GLU A 23 -9.79 1.23 -5.18
N ASP A 24 -10.97 0.66 -5.50
CA ASP A 24 -12.18 0.60 -4.68
C ASP A 24 -12.06 -0.19 -3.36
N MET A 25 -11.00 -0.99 -3.15
CA MET A 25 -10.78 -1.71 -1.88
C MET A 25 -9.65 -1.11 -1.03
N MET A 26 -8.97 -0.06 -1.51
CA MET A 26 -7.92 0.59 -0.72
C MET A 26 -8.54 1.55 0.29
N GLN A 27 -8.22 1.34 1.57
CA GLN A 27 -8.60 2.29 2.61
C GLN A 27 -7.74 3.55 2.49
N SER A 28 -8.20 4.66 3.05
CA SER A 28 -7.44 5.91 3.08
C SER A 28 -6.92 6.20 4.48
N LEU A 29 -5.69 6.68 4.58
CA LEU A 29 -5.11 7.21 5.82
C LEU A 29 -4.74 8.66 5.62
N ASP A 30 -5.23 9.54 6.49
CA ASP A 30 -4.69 10.89 6.57
C ASP A 30 -3.31 10.90 7.29
N LYS A 31 -2.67 12.07 7.38
CA LYS A 31 -1.35 12.18 8.03
C LYS A 31 -1.37 11.72 9.49
N LYS A 32 -2.42 12.04 10.25
CA LYS A 32 -2.53 11.68 11.67
C LYS A 32 -2.80 10.19 11.82
N GLU A 33 -3.71 9.65 11.04
CA GLU A 33 -4.04 8.22 11.02
C GLU A 33 -2.83 7.39 10.63
N LEU A 34 -2.05 7.85 9.64
CA LEU A 34 -0.79 7.24 9.24
C LEU A 34 0.22 7.19 10.39
N THR A 35 0.39 8.27 11.15
CA THR A 35 1.30 8.28 12.31
C THR A 35 0.84 7.30 13.39
N VAL A 36 -0.47 7.26 13.69
CA VAL A 36 -1.03 6.30 14.66
C VAL A 36 -0.85 4.86 14.18
N PHE A 37 -1.14 4.60 12.91
CA PHE A 37 -0.97 3.30 12.28
C PHE A 37 0.49 2.84 12.34
N ALA A 38 1.44 3.69 11.95
CA ALA A 38 2.86 3.35 11.97
C ALA A 38 3.40 3.07 13.39
N PHE A 39 2.80 3.69 14.42
CA PHE A 39 3.12 3.37 15.80
C PHE A 39 2.53 2.03 16.25
N ALA A 40 1.28 1.74 15.85
CA ALA A 40 0.59 0.50 16.21
C ALA A 40 1.12 -0.73 15.46
N GLN A 41 1.56 -0.57 14.21
CA GLN A 41 2.02 -1.62 13.33
C GLN A 41 3.36 -1.22 12.69
N PRO A 42 4.49 -1.35 13.40
CA PRO A 42 5.80 -0.89 12.91
C PRO A 42 6.36 -1.76 11.78
N ASP A 43 5.79 -2.92 11.50
CA ASP A 43 6.20 -3.84 10.43
C ASP A 43 5.64 -3.47 9.05
N TYR A 44 4.90 -2.36 8.95
CA TYR A 44 4.32 -1.87 7.71
C TYR A 44 5.34 -1.67 6.59
N ARG A 45 4.88 -1.89 5.37
CA ARG A 45 5.66 -1.71 4.14
C ARG A 45 5.17 -0.48 3.39
N VAL A 46 6.11 0.24 2.81
CA VAL A 46 5.81 1.43 2.02
C VAL A 46 6.03 1.08 0.56
N HIS A 47 5.00 1.27 -0.24
CA HIS A 47 5.02 1.11 -1.68
C HIS A 47 4.84 2.48 -2.32
N LEU A 48 5.78 2.85 -3.16
CA LEU A 48 5.72 4.08 -3.92
C LEU A 48 5.49 3.72 -5.37
N LYS A 49 4.30 4.05 -5.90
CA LYS A 49 3.91 3.70 -7.26
C LYS A 49 3.91 4.94 -8.14
N GLU A 50 4.59 4.87 -9.27
CA GLU A 50 4.53 5.90 -10.30
C GLU A 50 3.22 5.76 -11.10
N LEU A 51 2.56 6.89 -11.30
CA LEU A 51 1.34 7.08 -12.06
C LEU A 51 1.63 8.06 -13.19
N ILE A 52 1.41 7.63 -14.43
CA ILE A 52 1.52 8.50 -15.59
C ILE A 52 0.15 9.14 -15.81
N GLN A 53 0.04 10.45 -15.57
CA GLN A 53 -1.15 11.23 -15.86
C GLN A 53 -0.89 12.16 -17.05
N SER A 54 -1.95 12.76 -17.60
CA SER A 54 -1.86 13.77 -18.68
C SER A 54 -0.98 14.97 -18.32
N ASP A 55 -0.91 15.29 -17.02
CA ASP A 55 -0.12 16.38 -16.42
C ASP A 55 1.31 15.93 -16.02
N GLY A 56 1.74 14.76 -16.49
CA GLY A 56 3.06 14.19 -16.23
C GLY A 56 3.07 13.07 -15.18
N ARG A 57 4.29 12.71 -14.76
CA ARG A 57 4.53 11.63 -13.79
C ARG A 57 4.20 12.12 -12.39
N LYS A 58 3.39 11.33 -11.68
CA LYS A 58 3.05 11.54 -10.27
C LYS A 58 3.32 10.26 -9.50
N TRP A 59 3.49 10.38 -8.21
CA TRP A 59 3.80 9.28 -7.32
C TRP A 59 2.73 9.16 -6.26
N ILE A 60 2.19 7.97 -6.07
CA ILE A 60 1.27 7.65 -4.99
C ILE A 60 1.98 6.81 -3.93
N LEU A 61 1.71 7.13 -2.67
CA LEU A 61 2.21 6.38 -1.54
C LEU A 61 1.13 5.44 -1.03
N ILE A 62 1.47 4.15 -0.97
CA ILE A 62 0.63 3.06 -0.52
C ILE A 62 1.32 2.40 0.67
N ILE A 63 0.58 2.22 1.76
CA ILE A 63 1.03 1.54 2.96
C ILE A 63 0.39 0.16 2.97
N GLU A 64 1.21 -0.87 3.13
CA GLU A 64 0.73 -2.25 3.30
C GLU A 64 0.98 -2.68 4.75
N SER A 65 -0.03 -3.27 5.38
CA SER A 65 0.13 -4.00 6.63
C SER A 65 0.38 -5.48 6.33
N PRO A 66 1.57 -6.04 6.58
CA PRO A 66 1.79 -7.47 6.41
C PRO A 66 0.93 -8.31 7.36
N SER A 67 0.61 -7.76 8.54
CA SER A 67 -0.18 -8.44 9.57
C SER A 67 -1.63 -8.69 9.15
N THR A 68 -2.24 -7.77 8.40
CA THR A 68 -3.64 -7.87 7.96
C THR A 68 -3.79 -8.07 6.45
N GLY A 69 -2.71 -7.92 5.69
CA GLY A 69 -2.73 -7.89 4.22
C GLY A 69 -3.47 -6.68 3.64
N GLN A 70 -3.77 -5.68 4.46
CA GLN A 70 -4.52 -4.50 4.04
C GLN A 70 -3.59 -3.46 3.42
N MET A 71 -4.10 -2.76 2.41
CA MET A 71 -3.42 -1.67 1.73
C MET A 71 -4.17 -0.37 1.93
N PHE A 72 -3.41 0.69 2.18
CA PHE A 72 -3.91 2.01 2.48
C PHE A 72 -3.25 3.05 1.57
N THR A 73 -4.04 3.97 1.03
CA THR A 73 -3.53 5.13 0.32
C THR A 73 -3.44 6.31 1.27
N VAL A 74 -2.40 7.13 1.12
CA VAL A 74 -2.30 8.35 1.93
C VAL A 74 -3.15 9.45 1.29
N VAL A 75 -4.05 10.05 2.06
CA VAL A 75 -4.87 11.20 1.65
C VAL A 75 -4.39 12.49 2.31
N THR A 76 -4.67 13.59 1.64
CA THR A 76 -4.53 14.95 2.20
C THR A 76 -5.62 15.22 3.23
N ALA A 77 -5.48 16.29 4.02
CA ALA A 77 -6.52 16.74 4.95
C ALA A 77 -7.88 17.06 4.27
N LEU A 78 -7.90 17.16 2.93
CA LEU A 78 -9.11 17.34 2.13
C LEU A 78 -9.73 16.01 1.66
N GLY A 79 -9.23 14.85 2.12
CA GLY A 79 -9.70 13.53 1.73
C GLY A 79 -9.30 13.11 0.31
N LYS A 80 -8.49 13.90 -0.39
CA LYS A 80 -7.98 13.56 -1.72
C LYS A 80 -6.68 12.79 -1.61
N THR A 81 -6.52 11.73 -2.40
CA THR A 81 -5.27 10.96 -2.52
C THR A 81 -4.08 11.88 -2.74
N ARG A 82 -3.06 11.71 -1.90
CA ARG A 82 -1.86 12.53 -1.93
C ARG A 82 -0.95 12.05 -3.05
N LEU A 83 -0.78 12.91 -4.04
CA LEU A 83 0.13 12.69 -5.16
C LEU A 83 1.38 13.54 -4.98
N PHE A 84 2.54 12.93 -5.19
CA PHE A 84 3.83 13.60 -5.11
C PHE A 84 4.38 13.80 -6.53
N LYS A 85 5.04 14.95 -6.77
CA LYS A 85 5.68 15.21 -8.06
C LYS A 85 6.94 14.35 -8.24
N ASN A 86 7.65 14.09 -7.15
CA ASN A 86 8.92 13.36 -7.13
C ASN A 86 8.85 12.22 -6.12
N ALA A 87 9.58 11.14 -6.40
CA ALA A 87 9.69 10.00 -5.50
C ALA A 87 10.40 10.37 -4.19
N ASP A 88 11.48 11.13 -4.28
CA ASP A 88 12.27 11.57 -3.11
C ASP A 88 11.41 12.35 -2.12
N THR A 89 10.54 13.24 -2.61
CA THR A 89 9.62 13.99 -1.74
C THR A 89 8.61 13.09 -1.02
N ALA A 90 8.19 11.99 -1.65
CA ALA A 90 7.32 11.01 -1.01
C ALA A 90 8.08 10.19 0.04
N ILE A 91 9.34 9.86 -0.22
CA ILE A 91 10.25 9.18 0.69
C ILE A 91 10.55 10.06 1.91
N ASP A 92 10.86 11.33 1.71
CA ASP A 92 11.11 12.27 2.81
C ASP A 92 9.85 12.45 3.66
N PHE A 93 8.68 12.55 3.03
CA PHE A 93 7.41 12.63 3.74
C PHE A 93 7.17 11.44 4.68
N ILE A 94 7.46 10.21 4.24
CA ILE A 94 7.25 9.04 5.11
C ILE A 94 8.29 8.94 6.22
N LYS A 95 9.55 9.31 5.94
CA LYS A 95 10.61 9.38 6.96
C LYS A 95 10.29 10.40 8.04
N GLU A 96 9.75 11.55 7.67
CA GLU A 96 9.32 12.59 8.62
C GLU A 96 8.07 12.19 9.40
N THR A 97 7.11 11.55 8.73
CA THR A 97 5.80 11.23 9.35
C THR A 97 5.88 9.96 10.21
N CYS A 98 6.76 9.04 9.85
CA CYS A 98 6.89 7.73 10.47
C CYS A 98 8.37 7.34 10.68
N PRO A 99 9.10 8.04 11.57
CA PRO A 99 10.54 7.85 11.75
C PRO A 99 10.93 6.48 12.33
N ASN A 100 9.97 5.76 12.92
CA ASN A 100 10.20 4.51 13.64
C ASN A 100 10.00 3.27 12.77
N ASN A 101 10.19 3.33 11.45
CA ASN A 101 10.12 2.13 10.62
C ASN A 101 11.43 1.32 10.74
N PRO A 102 11.48 0.19 11.48
CA PRO A 102 12.69 -0.61 11.60
C PRO A 102 13.11 -1.25 10.27
N ASN A 103 12.15 -1.48 9.35
CA ASN A 103 12.43 -2.11 8.08
C ASN A 103 12.98 -1.13 7.05
N ASN A 104 12.66 0.18 7.15
CA ASN A 104 13.02 1.24 6.18
C ASN A 104 12.86 0.83 4.69
N ALA A 105 12.10 -0.22 4.43
CA ALA A 105 12.03 -0.87 3.14
C ALA A 105 10.92 -0.20 2.34
N ILE A 106 11.33 0.78 1.53
CA ILE A 106 10.46 1.45 0.57
C ILE A 106 10.60 0.72 -0.75
N THR A 107 9.53 0.08 -1.19
CA THR A 107 9.45 -0.55 -2.50
C THR A 107 9.00 0.49 -3.50
N VAL A 108 9.84 0.78 -4.50
CA VAL A 108 9.52 1.74 -5.56
C VAL A 108 9.11 0.97 -6.81
N THR A 109 7.87 1.16 -7.24
CA THR A 109 7.29 0.54 -8.43
C THR A 109 7.11 1.60 -9.50
N TYR A 110 7.89 1.49 -10.57
CA TYR A 110 7.78 2.36 -11.73
C TYR A 110 6.55 1.98 -12.57
N GLY A 111 5.92 2.99 -13.15
CA GLY A 111 4.75 2.82 -14.00
C GLY A 111 5.20 2.22 -15.31
N VAL A 112 4.49 1.21 -15.81
CA VAL A 112 4.74 0.72 -17.16
C VAL A 112 4.34 1.84 -18.13
N PRO A 113 5.23 2.29 -19.03
CA PRO A 113 4.86 3.28 -20.04
C PRO A 113 3.70 2.76 -20.89
N PRO A 114 2.72 3.60 -21.26
CA PRO A 114 1.74 3.19 -22.27
C PRO A 114 2.50 2.87 -23.57
N SER A 115 2.30 1.66 -24.08
CA SER A 115 2.88 1.17 -25.35
C SER A 115 2.23 1.84 -26.55
#